data_AF-A0A967GLW2-F1
#
_entry.id   AF-A0A967GLW2-F1
#
_cell.length_a   1.000
_cell.length_b   1.000
_cell.length_c   1.000
_cell.angle_alpha   90.00
_cell.angle_beta   90.00
_cell.angle_gamma   90.00
#
_symmetry.space_group_name_H-M   'P 1'
#
loop_
_entity.id
_entity.type
_entity.pdbx_description
1 polymer ?
#
loop_
_entity_poly.entity_id
_entity_poly.type
_entity_poly.pdbx_seq_one_letter_code
_entity_poly.pdbx_strand_id
1 'polypeptide(L)' 'SAREMDVGLVPAIVCRVTYTGDLGYEIYVAPRYQVALHEALREAGRDLGLRPFGMRAMMSLRLEKS' A
#
# COMPACT_ATOMS: atom_id res chain seq x y z
N SER A 1 7.10 -9.64 8.32
CA SER A 1 6.09 -10.71 8.52
C SER A 1 5.00 -10.53 7.49
N ALA A 2 4.47 -11.63 6.95
CA ALA A 2 3.35 -11.64 6.00
C ALA A 2 2.15 -12.35 6.63
N ARG A 3 0.93 -11.87 6.35
CA ARG A 3 -0.32 -12.49 6.81
C ARG A 3 -1.39 -12.40 5.73
N GLU A 4 -2.22 -13.42 5.66
CA GLU A 4 -3.45 -13.37 4.86
C GLU A 4 -4.56 -12.70 5.67
N MET A 5 -5.23 -11.73 5.06
CA MET A 5 -6.38 -11.02 5.62
C MET A 5 -7.16 -10.27 4.55
N ASP A 6 -8.40 -9.93 4.87
CA ASP A 6 -9.19 -9.07 4.02
C ASP A 6 -8.84 -7.59 4.25
N VAL A 7 -8.66 -6.85 3.15
CA VAL A 7 -8.55 -5.40 3.16
C VAL A 7 -9.82 -4.84 2.54
N GLY A 8 -10.73 -4.35 3.40
CA GLY A 8 -12.10 -4.09 3.01
C GLY A 8 -12.81 -5.41 2.67
N LEU A 9 -13.24 -5.57 1.42
CA LEU A 9 -13.87 -6.81 0.91
C LEU A 9 -12.93 -7.60 -0.02
N VAL A 10 -11.63 -7.31 0.00
CA VAL A 10 -10.64 -7.91 -0.90
C VAL A 10 -9.72 -8.86 -0.13
N PRO A 11 -9.66 -10.16 -0.50
CA PRO A 11 -8.69 -11.07 0.10
C PRO A 11 -7.27 -10.72 -0.35
N ALA A 12 -6.37 -10.53 0.62
CA ALA A 12 -5.03 -10.05 0.37
C ALA A 12 -3.95 -10.77 1.21
N ILE A 13 -2.72 -10.75 0.71
CA ILE A 13 -1.53 -11.01 1.51
C ILE A 13 -0.93 -9.66 1.89
N VAL A 14 -0.86 -9.38 3.19
CA VAL A 14 -0.37 -8.12 3.74
C VAL A 14 1.00 -8.36 4.38
N CYS A 15 2.01 -7.67 3.86
CA CYS A 15 3.38 -7.75 4.30
C CYS A 15 3.76 -6.46 5.04
N ARG A 16 4.22 -6.58 6.29
CA ARG A 16 4.81 -5.43 7.02
C ARG A 16 6.25 -5.23 6.54
N VAL A 17 6.37 -4.65 5.35
CA VAL A 17 7.61 -4.30 4.66
C VAL A 17 7.42 -2.92 4.03
N THR A 18 8.48 -2.13 4.02
CA THR A 18 8.50 -0.76 3.49
C THR A 18 9.76 -0.55 2.69
N TYR A 19 9.62 0.14 1.56
CA TYR A 19 10.75 0.53 0.74
C TYR A 19 11.26 1.94 1.09
N THR A 20 10.41 2.78 1.67
CA THR A 20 10.70 4.19 1.99
C THR A 20 11.29 4.40 3.38
N GLY A 21 11.30 3.37 4.24
CA GLY A 21 11.82 3.46 5.61
C GLY A 21 10.80 3.85 6.67
N ASP A 22 9.63 4.36 6.26
CA ASP A 22 8.49 4.67 7.12
C ASP A 22 7.62 3.45 7.46
N LEU A 23 6.73 3.60 8.45
CA LEU A 23 5.69 2.60 8.71
C LEU A 23 4.83 2.40 7.46
N GLY A 24 4.83 1.18 6.94
CA GLY A 24 4.10 0.84 5.73
C GLY A 24 3.84 -0.66 5.58
N TYR A 25 2.96 -0.97 4.64
CA TYR A 25 2.60 -2.33 4.28
C TYR A 25 2.59 -2.46 2.76
N GLU A 26 3.01 -3.62 2.27
CA GLU A 26 2.77 -4.05 0.90
C GLU A 26 1.54 -4.97 0.89
N ILE A 27 0.59 -4.70 0.01
CA ILE A 27 -0.68 -5.42 -0.08
C ILE A 27 -0.74 -6.10 -1.45
N TYR A 28 -0.75 -7.42 -1.46
CA TYR A 28 -0.78 -8.24 -2.67
C TYR A 28 -2.16 -8.87 -2.86
N VAL A 29 -2.73 -8.71 -4.05
CA VAL A 29 -4.06 -9.22 -4.42
C VAL A 29 -4.05 -9.80 -5.83
N ALA A 30 -5.01 -10.67 -6.14
CA ALA A 30 -5.21 -11.13 -7.51
C ALA A 30 -5.55 -9.92 -8.43
N PRO A 31 -5.14 -9.93 -9.71
CA PRO A 31 -5.31 -8.78 -10.63
C PRO A 31 -6.75 -8.24 -10.71
N ARG A 32 -7.75 -9.14 -10.65
CA ARG A 32 -9.18 -8.78 -10.67
C ARG A 32 -9.63 -7.89 -9.51
N TYR A 33 -8.89 -7.86 -8.40
CA TYR A 33 -9.23 -7.06 -7.22
C TYR A 33 -8.47 -5.74 -7.14
N GLN A 34 -7.54 -5.44 -8.06
CA GLN A 34 -6.69 -4.25 -7.99
C GLN A 34 -7.50 -2.95 -7.91
N VAL A 35 -8.53 -2.80 -8.76
CA VAL A 35 -9.40 -1.62 -8.76
C VAL A 35 -10.21 -1.53 -7.46
N ALA A 36 -10.79 -2.63 -7.01
CA ALA A 36 -11.59 -2.67 -5.78
C ALA A 36 -10.74 -2.31 -4.54
N LEU A 37 -9.52 -2.82 -4.46
CA LEU A 37 -8.57 -2.49 -3.40
C LEU A 37 -8.20 -0.99 -3.44
N HIS A 38 -7.90 -0.47 -4.62
CA HIS A 38 -7.54 0.94 -4.80
C HIS A 38 -8.65 1.87 -4.32
N GLU A 39 -9.88 1.64 -4.75
CA GLU A 39 -11.03 2.45 -4.34
C GLU A 39 -11.30 2.33 -2.84
N ALA A 40 -11.20 1.13 -2.25
CA ALA A 40 -11.38 0.94 -0.81
C ALA A 40 -10.36 1.73 0.01
N LEU A 41 -9.08 1.70 -0.39
CA LEU A 41 -8.02 2.47 0.28
C LEU A 41 -8.20 3.98 0.08
N ARG A 42 -8.58 4.40 -1.14
CA ARG A 42 -8.82 5.80 -1.48
C ARG A 42 -9.99 6.39 -0.69
N GLU A 43 -11.05 5.62 -0.48
CA GLU A 43 -12.18 6.01 0.36
C GLU A 43 -11.76 6.14 1.82
N ALA A 44 -11.10 5.12 2.37
CA ALA A 44 -10.66 5.10 3.76
C ALA A 44 -9.61 6.17 4.09
N GLY A 45 -8.85 6.64 3.10
CA GLY A 45 -7.83 7.68 3.26
C GLY A 45 -8.29 9.10 2.93
N ARG A 46 -9.58 9.32 2.61
CA ARG A 46 -10.10 10.61 2.12
C ARG A 46 -9.88 11.75 3.11
N ASP A 47 -10.05 11.50 4.40
CA ASP A 47 -9.86 12.45 5.50
C ASP A 47 -8.42 12.49 6.03
N LEU A 48 -7.56 11.56 5.59
CA LEU A 48 -6.15 11.45 5.99
C LEU A 48 -5.18 12.11 5.00
N GLY A 49 -5.68 12.75 3.94
CA GLY A 49 -4.85 13.37 2.91
C GLY A 49 -4.07 12.37 2.04
N LEU A 50 -4.59 11.15 1.91
CA LEU A 50 -4.00 10.08 1.10
C LEU A 50 -3.86 10.53 -0.36
N ARG A 51 -2.67 10.37 -0.93
CA ARG A 51 -2.35 10.75 -2.31
C ARG A 51 -1.51 9.67 -2.98
N PRO A 52 -1.77 9.37 -4.26
CA PRO A 52 -0.88 8.51 -5.03
C PRO A 52 0.47 9.22 -5.23
N PHE A 53 1.56 8.46 -5.16
CA PHE A 53 2.90 8.94 -5.48
C PHE A 53 3.60 8.01 -6.46
N GLY A 54 4.46 8.58 -7.29
CA GLY A 54 5.15 7.85 -8.35
C GLY A 54 6.44 7.19 -7.89
N MET A 55 6.96 6.32 -8.76
CA MET A 55 8.22 5.59 -8.54
C MET A 55 9.42 6.50 -8.22
N ARG A 56 9.49 7.70 -8.81
CA ARG A 56 10.60 8.65 -8.56
C ARG A 56 10.64 9.12 -7.11
N ALA A 57 9.48 9.45 -6.54
CA ALA A 57 9.38 9.85 -5.13
C ALA A 57 9.73 8.68 -4.21
N MET A 58 9.26 7.46 -4.54
CA MET A 58 9.63 6.23 -3.82
C MET A 58 11.16 6.01 -3.79
N MET A 59 11.82 6.18 -4.94
CA MET A 59 13.27 6.00 -5.05
C MET A 59 14.05 7.09 -4.30
N SER A 60 13.54 8.32 -4.25
CA SER A 60 14.14 9.40 -3.47
C SER A 60 14.15 9.08 -1.97
N LEU A 61 12.98 8.67 -1.43
CA LEU A 61 12.84 8.30 -0.02
C LEU A 61 13.69 7.08 0.36
N ARG A 62 13.90 6.16 -0.60
CA ARG A 62 14.80 5.02 -0.40
C ARG A 62 16.25 5.45 -0.18
N LEU A 63 16.72 6.50 -0.88
CA LEU A 63 18.10 6.96 -0.79
C LEU A 63 18.40 7.65 0.55
N GLU A 64 17.40 8.30 1.16
CA GLU A 64 17.52 8.91 2.50
C GLU A 64 17.70 7.87 3.62
N LYS A 65 17.53 6.58 3.32
CA LYS A 65 17.76 5.46 4.23
C LYS A 65 19.24 5.04 4.29
N SER A 66 20.08 5.42 3.32
CA SER A 66 21.50 5.02 3.23
C SER A 66 22.43 5.94 4.01
#